data_AF-A0A8S4E7W1-F1
#
_entry.id   AF-A0A8S4E7W1-F1
#
_cell.length_a   1.000
_cell.length_b   1.000
_cell.length_c   1.000
_cell.angle_alpha   90.00
_cell.angle_beta   90.00
_cell.angle_gamma   90.00
#
_symmetry.space_group_name_H-M   'P 1'
#
loop_
_entity.id
_entity.type
_entity.pdbx_description
1 polymer ?
#
loop_
_entity_poly.entity_id
_entity_poly.type
_entity_poly.pdbx_seq_one_letter_code
_entity_poly.pdbx_strand_id
1 'polypeptide(L)'
;MANLVLLVPVLLLAVMVKEGSSIRCWTCSSELDPMCNDPFLAQRPDAGYRFTLSNCDAHTGATYPYLTSSKSACKKHKQYVNGILSVTRGCTWKRSDDYSNQCPATNSANERTVFCETCEYDGCNGASAISMTIALIAAPLTLMLFK
;
A
#
# COMPACT_ATOMS: atom_id res chain seq x y z
N MET A 1 16.04 25.46 38.20
CA MET A 1 16.69 24.85 37.02
C MET A 1 16.45 23.33 36.94
N ALA A 2 15.28 22.84 37.37
CA ALA A 2 14.93 21.40 37.28
C ALA A 2 14.05 21.08 36.04
N ASN A 3 13.36 22.09 35.49
CA ASN A 3 12.38 21.90 34.41
C ASN A 3 13.02 21.70 33.02
N LEU A 4 14.26 22.16 32.80
CA LEU A 4 14.96 22.02 31.51
C LEU A 4 15.70 20.68 31.36
N VAL A 5 16.08 20.06 32.49
CA VAL A 5 16.83 18.80 32.52
C VAL A 5 15.98 17.62 32.02
N LEU A 6 14.66 17.69 32.21
CA LEU A 6 13.71 16.68 31.72
C LEU A 6 13.26 16.92 30.27
N LEU A 7 13.42 18.14 29.73
CA LEU A 7 12.97 18.48 28.38
C LEU A 7 13.79 17.76 27.29
N VAL A 8 15.11 17.73 27.45
CA VAL A 8 16.04 17.08 26.50
C VAL A 8 15.77 15.57 26.38
N PRO A 9 15.71 14.78 27.48
CA PRO A 9 15.42 13.35 27.38
C PRO A 9 13.99 13.06 26.89
N VAL A 10 13.01 13.92 27.19
CA VAL A 10 11.63 13.76 26.67
C VAL A 10 11.56 14.04 25.16
N LEU A 11 12.27 15.06 24.65
CA LEU A 11 12.36 15.29 23.21
C LEU A 11 13.08 14.15 22.50
N LEU A 12 14.17 13.64 23.09
CA LEU A 12 14.88 12.46 22.58
C LEU A 12 13.95 11.24 22.55
N LEU A 13 13.20 10.96 23.62
CA LEU A 13 12.20 9.89 23.64
C LEU A 13 11.13 10.08 22.55
N ALA A 14 10.60 11.30 22.37
CA ALA A 14 9.60 11.60 21.34
C ALA A 14 10.12 11.36 19.91
N VAL A 15 11.42 11.61 19.65
CA VAL A 15 12.06 11.33 18.36
C VAL A 15 12.34 9.82 18.17
N MET A 16 12.50 9.07 19.26
CA MET A 16 12.73 7.62 19.23
C MET A 16 11.44 6.79 19.20
N VAL A 17 10.26 7.41 19.37
CA VAL A 17 8.98 6.75 19.09
C VAL A 17 8.89 6.53 17.59
N LYS A 18 9.34 5.36 17.12
CA LYS A 18 8.90 4.86 15.83
C LYS A 18 7.41 4.63 15.94
N GLU A 19 6.63 5.37 15.15
CA GLU A 19 5.22 5.04 14.93
C GLU A 19 5.16 3.62 14.38
N GLY A 20 4.81 2.65 15.23
CA GLY A 20 4.55 1.26 14.86
C GLY A 20 3.16 1.12 14.25
N SER A 21 2.80 1.97 13.28
CA SER A 21 1.55 1.77 12.55
C SER A 21 1.72 0.58 11.63
N SER A 22 0.81 -0.39 11.74
CA SER A 22 0.65 -1.42 10.73
C SER A 22 0.30 -0.79 9.39
N ILE A 23 0.82 -1.35 8.29
CA ILE A 23 0.43 -0.95 6.94
C ILE A 23 -1.05 -1.25 6.71
N ARG A 24 -1.74 -0.33 6.05
CA ARG A 24 -3.14 -0.47 5.67
C ARG A 24 -3.31 -0.49 4.17
N CYS A 25 -4.04 -1.47 3.65
CA CYS A 25 -4.17 -1.71 2.21
C CYS A 25 -5.62 -1.74 1.77
N TRP A 26 -5.88 -1.33 0.52
CA TRP A 26 -7.20 -1.54 -0.08
C TRP A 26 -7.44 -3.03 -0.26
N THR A 27 -8.63 -3.50 0.08
CA THR A 27 -9.06 -4.90 -0.08
C THR A 27 -10.29 -4.98 -0.98
N CYS A 28 -10.15 -5.58 -2.16
CA CYS A 28 -11.27 -5.77 -3.09
C CYS A 28 -10.93 -6.80 -4.19
N SER A 29 -11.97 -7.30 -4.87
CA SER A 29 -11.86 -8.07 -6.11
C SER A 29 -12.85 -7.53 -7.14
N SER A 30 -12.42 -7.40 -8.40
CA SER A 30 -13.28 -6.98 -9.51
C SER A 30 -14.34 -7.99 -9.89
N GLU A 31 -14.20 -9.24 -9.44
CA GLU A 31 -15.22 -10.28 -9.61
C GLU A 31 -16.42 -10.05 -8.67
N LEU A 32 -16.17 -9.50 -7.49
CA LEU A 32 -17.21 -9.23 -6.49
C LEU A 32 -17.77 -7.81 -6.64
N ASP A 33 -16.90 -6.84 -6.93
CA ASP A 33 -17.30 -5.46 -7.15
C ASP A 33 -16.57 -4.89 -8.38
N PRO A 34 -17.28 -4.66 -9.50
CA PRO A 34 -16.68 -4.12 -10.73
C PRO A 34 -15.93 -2.80 -10.54
N MET A 35 -16.21 -2.03 -9.48
CA MET A 35 -15.51 -0.78 -9.16
C MET A 35 -14.09 -1.00 -8.62
N CYS A 36 -13.72 -2.25 -8.33
CA CYS A 36 -12.34 -2.63 -8.07
C CYS A 36 -11.50 -2.68 -9.36
N ASN A 37 -12.07 -2.51 -10.55
CA ASN A 37 -11.27 -2.39 -11.77
C ASN A 37 -10.44 -1.09 -11.78
N ASP A 38 -9.56 -0.96 -12.79
CA ASP A 38 -8.89 0.30 -13.07
C ASP A 38 -9.71 1.14 -14.07
N PRO A 39 -9.75 2.48 -13.91
CA PRO A 39 -9.11 3.26 -12.85
C PRO A 39 -9.78 3.03 -11.49
N PHE A 40 -8.95 2.83 -10.45
CA PHE A 40 -9.44 2.63 -9.09
C PHE A 40 -9.72 3.96 -8.41
N LEU A 41 -10.96 4.16 -7.99
CA LEU A 41 -11.48 5.45 -7.54
C LEU A 41 -11.98 5.39 -6.09
N ALA A 42 -11.26 4.69 -5.21
CA ALA A 42 -11.68 4.51 -3.81
C ALA A 42 -11.78 5.80 -2.98
N GLN A 43 -11.13 6.87 -3.41
CA GLN A 43 -11.15 8.17 -2.73
C GLN A 43 -12.17 9.14 -3.34
N ARG A 44 -12.98 8.71 -4.31
CA ARG A 44 -14.00 9.56 -4.90
C ARG A 44 -15.17 9.76 -3.93
N PRO A 45 -15.75 10.97 -3.84
CA PRO A 45 -16.92 11.25 -2.99
C PRO A 45 -18.12 10.35 -3.30
N ASP A 46 -18.33 10.01 -4.58
CA ASP A 46 -19.39 9.13 -5.08
C ASP A 46 -19.08 7.63 -4.90
N ALA A 47 -17.83 7.27 -4.63
CA ALA A 47 -17.41 5.90 -4.32
C ALA A 47 -17.48 5.59 -2.80
N GLY A 48 -18.12 6.48 -2.03
CA GLY A 48 -18.17 6.51 -0.57
C GLY A 48 -18.23 5.14 0.09
N TYR A 49 -17.33 4.92 1.05
CA TYR A 49 -17.24 3.76 1.96
C TYR A 49 -17.20 2.35 1.34
N ARG A 50 -17.27 2.21 0.01
CA ARG A 50 -17.36 0.92 -0.68
C ARG A 50 -16.09 0.08 -0.50
N PHE A 51 -14.95 0.76 -0.46
CA PHE A 51 -13.66 0.14 -0.17
C PHE A 51 -13.11 0.72 1.11
N THR A 52 -12.55 -0.13 1.97
CA THR A 52 -11.92 0.26 3.23
C THR A 52 -10.45 -0.12 3.21
N LEU A 53 -9.65 0.70 3.90
CA LEU A 53 -8.27 0.37 4.20
C LEU A 53 -8.25 -0.64 5.34
N SER A 54 -7.83 -1.86 5.04
CA SER A 54 -7.69 -2.93 6.03
C SER A 54 -6.29 -2.88 6.65
N ASN A 55 -6.21 -2.95 7.97
CA ASN A 55 -4.96 -3.13 8.70
C ASN A 55 -4.42 -4.55 8.43
N CYS A 56 -3.20 -4.66 7.91
CA CYS A 56 -2.64 -5.94 7.50
C CYS A 56 -2.12 -6.80 8.66
N ASP A 57 -1.91 -6.20 9.84
CA ASP A 57 -1.49 -6.91 11.05
C ASP A 57 -2.67 -7.21 12.00
N ALA A 58 -3.90 -6.79 11.65
CA ALA A 58 -5.10 -7.07 12.44
C ALA A 58 -5.43 -8.57 12.57
N HIS A 59 -4.86 -9.40 11.67
CA HIS A 59 -5.01 -10.85 11.68
C HIS A 59 -3.67 -11.58 11.92
N THR A 60 -2.78 -11.00 12.73
CA THR A 60 -1.43 -11.49 13.11
C THR A 60 -1.35 -12.93 13.67
N GLY A 61 -2.46 -13.67 13.78
CA GLY A 61 -2.44 -15.12 13.90
C GLY A 61 -1.86 -15.85 12.67
N ALA A 62 -1.75 -15.17 11.53
CA ALA A 62 -1.11 -15.67 10.32
C ALA A 62 0.36 -15.20 10.17
N THR A 63 1.15 -15.24 11.25
CA THR A 63 2.60 -15.36 11.07
C THR A 63 2.81 -16.68 10.33
N TYR A 64 3.00 -16.62 9.02
CA TYR A 64 3.22 -17.81 8.21
C TYR A 64 4.41 -18.56 8.84
N PRO A 65 4.24 -19.82 9.30
CA PRO A 65 5.23 -20.50 10.16
C PRO A 65 6.59 -20.74 9.49
N TYR A 66 6.69 -20.46 8.18
CA TYR A 66 7.91 -20.64 7.37
C TYR A 66 8.74 -19.35 7.21
N LEU A 67 8.23 -18.20 7.63
CA LEU A 67 8.92 -16.91 7.49
C LEU A 67 9.21 -16.34 8.88
N THR A 68 10.34 -16.77 9.46
CA THR A 68 10.88 -16.25 10.73
C THR A 68 11.14 -14.73 10.70
N SER A 69 11.21 -14.13 9.50
CA SER A 69 11.31 -12.69 9.31
C SER A 69 10.48 -12.27 8.09
N SER A 70 9.27 -11.76 8.33
CA SER A 70 8.39 -11.21 7.30
C SER A 70 7.92 -9.81 7.63
N LYS A 71 7.54 -9.07 6.59
CA LYS A 71 6.90 -7.76 6.65
C LYS A 71 5.60 -7.77 5.84
N SER A 72 4.60 -7.08 6.37
CA SER A 72 3.33 -6.84 5.68
C SER A 72 3.51 -5.85 4.54
N ALA A 73 2.83 -6.07 3.41
CA ALA A 73 2.86 -5.23 2.23
C ALA A 73 1.47 -5.19 1.58
N CYS A 74 1.16 -4.16 0.80
CA CYS A 74 0.01 -4.20 -0.08
C CYS A 74 0.36 -4.90 -1.39
N LYS A 75 -0.61 -5.57 -1.99
CA LYS A 75 -0.51 -6.18 -3.32
C LYS A 75 -1.63 -5.69 -4.23
N LYS A 76 -1.30 -5.47 -5.49
CA LYS A 76 -2.24 -5.34 -6.61
C LYS A 76 -1.90 -6.42 -7.63
N HIS A 77 -2.87 -7.28 -7.93
CA HIS A 77 -2.73 -8.34 -8.92
C HIS A 77 -3.79 -8.15 -10.00
N LYS A 78 -3.37 -8.19 -11.27
CA LYS A 78 -4.24 -8.29 -12.44
C LYS A 78 -3.90 -9.55 -13.19
N GLN A 79 -4.91 -10.34 -13.49
CA GLN A 79 -4.75 -11.60 -14.18
C GLN A 79 -5.96 -11.92 -15.02
N TYR A 80 -5.78 -12.69 -16.07
CA TYR A 80 -6.89 -13.39 -16.72
C TYR A 80 -7.12 -14.71 -16.01
N VAL A 81 -8.36 -14.99 -15.62
CA VAL A 81 -8.83 -16.29 -15.12
C VAL A 81 -9.91 -16.77 -16.07
N ASN A 82 -9.70 -17.90 -16.75
CA ASN A 82 -10.59 -18.44 -17.78
C ASN A 82 -10.96 -17.40 -18.85
N GLY A 83 -9.99 -16.57 -19.26
CA GLY A 83 -10.18 -15.51 -20.25
C GLY A 83 -10.85 -14.22 -19.73
N ILE A 84 -11.23 -14.16 -18.46
CA ILE A 84 -11.84 -12.98 -17.83
C ILE A 84 -10.78 -12.21 -17.03
N LEU A 85 -10.67 -10.90 -17.27
CA LEU A 85 -9.76 -10.05 -16.51
C LEU A 85 -10.28 -9.84 -15.08
N SER A 86 -9.46 -10.22 -14.11
CA SER A 86 -9.70 -10.07 -12.67
C SER A 86 -8.62 -9.18 -12.05
N VAL A 87 -9.05 -8.23 -11.22
CA VAL A 87 -8.20 -7.31 -10.47
C VAL A 87 -8.45 -7.53 -8.99
N THR A 88 -7.41 -7.91 -8.25
CA THR A 88 -7.46 -8.12 -6.80
C THR A 88 -6.49 -7.18 -6.10
N ARG A 89 -6.95 -6.57 -5.01
CA ARG A 89 -6.15 -5.75 -4.09
C ARG A 89 -6.26 -6.32 -2.69
N GLY A 90 -5.16 -6.37 -1.95
CA GLY A 90 -5.20 -6.76 -0.54
C GLY A 90 -3.84 -6.73 0.14
N CYS A 91 -3.83 -7.14 1.40
CA CYS A 91 -2.61 -7.39 2.16
C CYS A 91 -1.89 -8.63 1.63
N THR A 92 -0.56 -8.61 1.72
CA THR A 92 0.32 -9.75 1.48
C THR A 92 1.49 -9.66 2.45
N TRP A 93 2.31 -10.70 2.49
CA TRP A 93 3.56 -10.71 3.24
C TRP A 93 4.72 -11.00 2.30
N LYS A 94 5.87 -10.44 2.65
CA LYS A 94 7.15 -10.69 2.00
C LYS A 94 8.19 -10.99 3.05
N ARG A 95 9.30 -11.60 2.67
CA ARG A 95 10.46 -11.68 3.57
C ARG A 95 10.94 -10.27 3.89
N SER A 96 11.46 -10.07 5.10
CA SER A 96 11.99 -8.76 5.49
C SER A 96 13.18 -8.31 4.62
N ASP A 97 13.94 -9.27 4.08
CA ASP A 97 15.07 -9.05 3.16
C ASP A 97 14.66 -8.97 1.68
N ASP A 98 13.36 -9.09 1.36
CA ASP A 98 12.83 -8.97 0.01
C ASP A 98 12.40 -7.52 -0.29
N TYR A 99 13.17 -6.86 -1.15
CA TYR A 99 12.92 -5.50 -1.63
C TYR A 99 12.28 -5.45 -3.02
N SER A 100 11.94 -6.59 -3.60
CA SER A 100 11.33 -6.66 -4.94
C SER A 100 9.88 -6.18 -4.90
N ASN A 101 9.47 -5.36 -5.86
CA ASN A 101 8.06 -4.97 -5.94
C ASN A 101 7.24 -5.90 -6.81
N GLN A 102 7.85 -6.90 -7.47
CA GLN A 102 7.16 -7.78 -8.40
C GLN A 102 6.76 -9.10 -7.74
N CYS A 103 5.63 -9.66 -8.18
CA CYS A 103 5.24 -11.02 -7.79
C CYS A 103 5.60 -12.03 -8.88
N PRO A 104 5.69 -13.34 -8.55
CA PRO A 104 5.73 -14.39 -9.54
C PRO A 104 4.55 -14.29 -10.52
N ALA A 105 4.83 -14.40 -11.81
CA ALA A 105 3.82 -14.35 -12.86
C ALA A 105 3.43 -15.77 -13.28
N THR A 106 2.13 -16.06 -13.31
CA THR A 106 1.58 -17.30 -13.88
C THR A 106 1.31 -17.11 -15.36
N ASN A 107 1.69 -18.07 -16.20
CA ASN A 107 1.30 -18.13 -17.61
C ASN A 107 0.88 -19.57 -17.95
N SER A 108 -0.40 -19.86 -17.76
CA SER A 108 -1.04 -21.14 -18.05
C SER A 108 -2.24 -20.93 -18.98
N ALA A 109 -2.84 -22.02 -19.46
CA ALA A 109 -4.01 -21.95 -20.34
C ALA A 109 -5.21 -21.22 -19.69
N ASN A 110 -5.36 -21.36 -18.37
CA ASN A 110 -6.51 -20.85 -17.62
C ASN A 110 -6.18 -19.61 -16.78
N GLU A 111 -4.91 -19.37 -16.46
CA GLU A 111 -4.49 -18.25 -15.62
C GLU A 111 -3.27 -17.55 -16.22
N ARG A 112 -3.38 -16.24 -16.45
CA ARG A 112 -2.31 -15.39 -16.98
C ARG A 112 -2.17 -14.10 -16.20
N THR A 113 -1.06 -13.92 -15.49
CA THR A 113 -0.70 -12.66 -14.82
C THR A 113 -0.40 -11.57 -15.85
N VAL A 114 -1.10 -10.44 -15.72
CA VAL A 114 -0.90 -9.23 -16.55
C VAL A 114 -0.05 -8.20 -15.81
N PHE A 115 -0.25 -8.09 -14.51
CA PHE A 115 0.45 -7.15 -13.65
C PHE A 115 0.40 -7.67 -12.22
N CYS A 116 1.53 -7.72 -11.52
CA CYS A 116 1.51 -7.94 -10.09
C CYS A 116 2.60 -7.12 -9.43
N GLU A 117 2.19 -6.24 -8.53
CA GLU A 117 3.11 -5.45 -7.72
C GLU A 117 2.75 -5.44 -6.25
N THR A 118 3.77 -5.26 -5.44
CA THR A 118 3.72 -5.05 -4.00
C THR A 118 4.35 -3.72 -3.62
N CYS A 119 3.90 -3.14 -2.52
CA CYS A 119 4.36 -1.86 -2.02
C CYS A 119 4.15 -1.74 -0.50
N GLU A 120 4.93 -0.90 0.16
CA GLU A 120 5.13 -0.94 1.62
C GLU A 120 4.68 0.37 2.31
N TYR A 121 3.67 1.06 1.76
CA TYR A 121 3.04 2.25 2.35
C TYR A 121 1.51 2.20 2.24
N ASP A 122 0.82 2.93 3.11
CA ASP A 122 -0.63 2.89 3.21
C ASP A 122 -1.33 3.20 1.88
N GLY A 123 -2.27 2.33 1.49
CA GLY A 123 -3.13 2.50 0.32
C GLY A 123 -2.41 2.48 -1.03
N CYS A 124 -1.14 2.10 -1.07
CA CYS A 124 -0.30 2.13 -2.27
C CYS A 124 -0.83 1.26 -3.43
N ASN A 125 -1.52 0.17 -3.11
CA ASN A 125 -2.16 -0.70 -4.10
C ASN A 125 -3.41 -0.08 -4.75
N GLY A 126 -3.81 1.12 -4.33
CA GLY A 126 -4.89 1.90 -4.91
C GLY A 126 -4.47 2.92 -5.96
N ALA A 127 -3.16 3.14 -6.16
CA ALA A 127 -2.68 4.25 -6.98
C ALA A 127 -3.25 4.23 -8.41
N SER A 128 -4.06 5.25 -8.69
CA SER A 128 -4.22 5.89 -9.98
C SER A 128 -3.07 6.90 -10.11
N ALA A 129 -2.44 7.02 -11.28
CA ALA A 129 -1.18 7.73 -11.56
C ALA A 129 -1.15 9.26 -11.29
N ILE A 130 -2.11 9.80 -10.54
CA ILE A 130 -2.34 11.24 -10.35
C ILE A 130 -1.34 11.88 -9.36
N SER A 131 -0.69 11.08 -8.50
CA SER A 131 0.25 11.62 -7.51
C SER A 131 1.53 12.22 -8.13
N MET A 132 1.92 11.82 -9.34
CA MET A 132 3.11 12.38 -10.00
C MET A 132 2.87 13.75 -10.65
N THR A 133 1.61 14.11 -10.92
CA THR A 133 1.29 15.39 -11.57
C THR A 133 1.42 16.57 -10.60
N ILE A 134 1.16 16.36 -9.30
CA ILE A 134 1.22 17.45 -8.30
C ILE A 134 2.66 17.92 -8.05
N ALA A 135 3.63 17.01 -8.00
CA ALA A 135 5.04 17.35 -7.81
C ALA A 135 5.61 18.16 -8.99
N LEU A 136 5.16 17.87 -10.22
CA LEU A 136 5.55 18.60 -11.42
C LEU A 136 4.99 20.03 -11.47
N ILE A 137 3.85 20.29 -10.83
CA ILE A 137 3.24 21.62 -10.78
C ILE A 137 3.78 22.44 -9.60
N ALA A 138 4.15 21.81 -8.48
CA ALA A 138 4.66 22.49 -7.30
C ALA A 138 6.08 23.07 -7.48
N ALA A 139 6.94 22.39 -8.25
CA ALA A 139 8.33 22.83 -8.50
C ALA A 139 8.47 24.22 -9.17
N PRO A 140 7.69 24.59 -10.21
CA PRO A 140 7.76 25.94 -10.77
C PRO A 140 7.15 27.01 -9.85
N LEU A 141 6.14 26.68 -9.04
CA LEU A 141 5.49 27.62 -8.12
C LEU A 141 6.43 28.06 -6.98
N THR A 142 7.24 27.16 -6.44
CA THR A 142 8.21 27.53 -5.40
C THR A 142 9.34 28.40 -5.96
N LEU A 143 9.82 28.11 -7.18
CA LEU A 143 10.82 28.93 -7.89
C LEU A 143 10.34 30.36 -8.19
N MET A 144 9.03 30.58 -8.36
CA MET A 144 8.45 31.91 -8.52
C MET A 144 8.27 32.67 -7.20
N LEU A 145 8.17 31.97 -6.06
CA LEU A 145 8.01 32.57 -4.73
C LEU A 145 9.36 32.88 -4.04
N PHE A 146 10.47 32.31 -4.53
CA PHE A 146 11.84 32.58 -4.07
C PHE A 146 12.62 33.52 -5.01
N LYS A 147 11.92 34.29 -5.85
CA LYS A 147 12.48 35.36 -6.67
C LYS A 147 12.15 36.72 -6.06
#